data_AF-A0A834W0W8-F1
#
_entry.id   AF-A0A834W0W8-F1
#
_cell.length_a   1.000
_cell.length_b   1.000
_cell.length_c   1.000
_cell.angle_alpha   90.00
_cell.angle_beta   90.00
_cell.angle_gamma   90.00
#
_symmetry.space_group_name_H-M   'P 1'
#
loop_
_entity.id
_entity.type
_entity.pdbx_description
1 polymer ?
#
loop_
_entity_poly.entity_id
_entity_poly.type
_entity_poly.pdbx_seq_one_letter_code
_entity_poly.pdbx_strand_id
1 'polypeptide(L)'
;MTDTTPNTGVIVAVASDGGQFVHVRLNDQIRERCPQIGSIPPNATLPDVYFKPFLIVLTYLDGDESLSVFASHIGTTDFLLVFAQTWALAAQLILPKLQNKLISSMAELYIKMVDGNNRGLEKRYTADANLKHAIQYLRHYFGPQSQAERFLICFIARTAPLGCELDRRLASEGFGDDICVRIMLEARSYGEDPIKHRLSVFHVDVSDPQWWPPLYV
;
A
#
# COMPACT_ATOMS: atom_id res chain seq x y z
N MET A 1 14.81 -46.15 -7.61
CA MET A 1 13.47 -45.68 -7.19
C MET A 1 13.48 -44.18 -7.30
N THR A 2 12.70 -43.61 -8.23
CA THR A 2 12.58 -42.16 -8.40
C THR A 2 11.56 -41.65 -7.42
N ASP A 3 12.03 -40.99 -6.35
CA ASP A 3 11.16 -40.37 -5.36
C ASP A 3 10.53 -39.12 -5.97
N THR A 4 9.35 -39.30 -6.56
CA THR A 4 8.52 -38.22 -7.10
C THR A 4 7.47 -37.86 -6.06
N THR A 5 7.91 -37.19 -4.99
CA THR A 5 7.00 -36.41 -4.15
C THR A 5 6.29 -35.39 -5.05
N PRO A 6 4.95 -35.46 -5.21
CA PRO A 6 4.25 -34.47 -6.00
C PRO A 6 4.41 -33.14 -5.28
N ASN A 7 4.98 -32.15 -5.97
CA ASN A 7 5.27 -30.84 -5.40
C ASN A 7 3.94 -30.12 -5.12
N THR A 8 3.37 -30.33 -3.93
CA THR A 8 1.99 -30.01 -3.52
C THR A 8 1.81 -28.58 -2.99
N GLY A 9 2.43 -27.61 -3.66
CA GLY A 9 2.23 -26.19 -3.33
C GLY A 9 0.79 -25.77 -3.56
N VAL A 10 0.23 -25.03 -2.59
CA VAL A 10 -1.14 -24.49 -2.67
C VAL A 10 -1.22 -23.43 -3.77
N ILE A 11 -2.21 -23.54 -4.64
CA ILE A 11 -2.54 -22.53 -5.65
C ILE A 11 -3.73 -21.71 -5.15
N VAL A 12 -3.65 -20.39 -5.24
CA VAL A 12 -4.75 -19.45 -4.98
C VAL A 12 -5.01 -18.59 -6.21
N ALA A 13 -6.25 -18.15 -6.40
CA ALA A 13 -6.63 -17.22 -7.45
C ALA A 13 -6.78 -15.81 -6.87
N VAL A 14 -6.02 -14.84 -7.38
CA VAL A 14 -6.06 -13.42 -6.95
C VAL A 14 -6.46 -12.52 -8.12
N ALA A 15 -7.09 -11.39 -7.84
CA ALA A 15 -7.57 -10.47 -8.88
C ALA A 15 -6.41 -9.79 -9.64
N SER A 16 -6.64 -9.53 -10.93
CA SER A 16 -5.80 -8.69 -11.79
C SER A 16 -6.54 -7.41 -12.18
N ASP A 17 -5.79 -6.37 -12.53
CA ASP A 17 -6.31 -5.07 -12.98
C ASP A 17 -7.25 -5.18 -14.21
N GLY A 18 -7.21 -6.31 -14.94
CA GLY A 18 -8.08 -6.61 -16.08
C GLY A 18 -9.36 -7.40 -15.74
N GLY A 19 -9.69 -7.59 -14.47
CA GLY A 19 -10.85 -8.38 -14.02
C GLY A 19 -10.71 -9.90 -14.23
N GLN A 20 -9.51 -10.37 -14.57
CA GLN A 20 -9.17 -11.78 -14.63
C GLN A 20 -8.52 -12.24 -13.32
N PHE A 21 -8.55 -13.54 -13.05
CA PHE A 21 -7.81 -14.13 -11.94
C PHE A 21 -6.42 -14.60 -12.38
N VAL A 22 -5.41 -14.30 -11.56
CA VAL A 22 -4.06 -14.84 -11.67
C VAL A 22 -3.88 -15.96 -10.66
N HIS A 23 -3.44 -17.12 -11.12
CA HIS A 23 -3.12 -18.25 -10.24
C HIS A 23 -1.71 -18.09 -9.66
N VAL A 24 -1.62 -17.97 -8.34
CA VAL A 24 -0.38 -17.81 -7.60
C VAL A 24 -0.13 -19.04 -6.75
N ARG A 25 1.07 -19.61 -6.88
CA ARG A 25 1.53 -20.73 -6.07
C ARG A 25 2.17 -20.20 -4.78
N LEU A 26 1.65 -20.64 -3.65
CA LEU A 26 2.20 -20.35 -2.33
C LEU A 26 3.37 -21.30 -2.02
N ASN A 27 4.48 -20.74 -1.55
CA ASN A 27 5.60 -21.48 -0.97
C ASN A 27 5.19 -21.97 0.44
N ASP A 28 5.47 -23.23 0.76
CA ASP A 28 5.15 -23.80 2.08
C ASP A 28 5.84 -23.05 3.22
N GLN A 29 7.06 -22.54 3.00
CA GLN A 29 7.76 -21.70 3.97
C GLN A 29 7.02 -20.39 4.28
N ILE A 30 6.34 -19.81 3.29
CA ILE A 30 5.53 -18.59 3.48
C ILE A 30 4.26 -18.93 4.28
N ARG A 31 3.66 -20.10 4.01
CA ARG A 31 2.47 -20.60 4.73
C ARG A 31 2.76 -20.93 6.19
N GLU A 32 3.96 -21.42 6.50
CA GLU A 32 4.45 -21.61 7.87
C GLU A 32 4.74 -20.30 8.59
N ARG A 33 5.35 -19.31 7.90
CA ARG A 33 5.69 -17.99 8.47
C ARG A 33 4.49 -17.07 8.70
N CYS A 34 3.44 -17.21 7.90
CA CYS A 34 2.24 -16.37 7.95
C CYS A 34 0.98 -17.24 8.09
N PRO A 35 0.50 -17.50 9.33
CA PRO A 35 -0.63 -18.40 9.58
C PRO A 35 -1.89 -18.06 8.80
N GLN A 36 -2.15 -16.78 8.54
CA GLN A 36 -3.27 -16.26 7.76
C GLN A 36 -3.19 -16.67 6.29
N ILE A 37 -1.98 -16.79 5.71
CA ILE A 37 -1.75 -17.38 4.38
C ILE A 37 -1.79 -18.91 4.48
N GLY A 38 -1.27 -19.48 5.57
CA GLY A 38 -1.34 -20.92 5.84
C GLY A 38 -2.77 -21.48 5.86
N SER A 39 -3.71 -20.73 6.44
CA SER A 39 -5.13 -21.07 6.53
C SER A 39 -5.92 -20.96 5.23
N ILE A 40 -5.37 -20.37 4.16
CA ILE A 40 -6.10 -20.22 2.89
C ILE A 40 -6.30 -21.60 2.24
N PRO A 41 -7.54 -22.00 1.89
CA PRO A 41 -7.80 -23.29 1.28
C PRO A 41 -7.11 -23.45 -0.10
N PRO A 42 -6.75 -24.69 -0.49
CA PRO A 42 -6.31 -24.97 -1.86
C PRO A 42 -7.36 -24.57 -2.89
N ASN A 43 -6.93 -23.86 -3.93
CA ASN A 43 -7.76 -23.29 -5.00
C ASN A 43 -8.78 -22.23 -4.53
N ALA A 44 -8.60 -21.63 -3.35
CA ALA A 44 -9.39 -20.49 -2.93
C ALA A 44 -9.24 -19.31 -3.89
N THR A 45 -10.33 -18.57 -4.09
CA THR A 45 -10.38 -17.33 -4.85
C THR A 45 -10.48 -16.16 -3.89
N LEU A 46 -9.60 -15.17 -4.05
CA LEU A 46 -9.47 -13.98 -3.23
C LEU A 46 -9.80 -12.76 -4.10
N PRO A 47 -11.09 -12.43 -4.31
CA PRO A 47 -11.52 -11.41 -5.29
C PRO A 47 -11.03 -10.00 -4.94
N ASP A 48 -10.82 -9.73 -3.65
CA ASP A 48 -10.37 -8.43 -3.15
C ASP A 48 -8.84 -8.33 -3.00
N VAL A 49 -8.11 -9.42 -3.23
CA VAL A 49 -6.65 -9.44 -3.18
C VAL A 49 -6.10 -9.25 -4.59
N TYR A 50 -5.42 -8.12 -4.83
CA TYR A 50 -4.84 -7.81 -6.13
C TYR A 50 -3.43 -8.41 -6.28
N PHE A 51 -3.11 -8.90 -7.48
CA PHE A 51 -1.87 -9.62 -7.77
C PHE A 51 -0.59 -8.84 -7.44
N LYS A 52 -0.50 -7.55 -7.80
CA LYS A 52 0.69 -6.71 -7.52
C LYS A 52 0.96 -6.58 -6.00
N PRO A 53 0.01 -6.12 -5.17
CA PRO A 53 0.12 -6.17 -3.72
C PRO A 53 0.47 -7.55 -3.16
N PHE A 54 -0.18 -8.60 -3.66
CA PHE A 54 0.05 -9.97 -3.18
C PHE A 54 1.48 -10.43 -3.45
N LEU A 55 2.00 -10.17 -4.64
CA LEU A 55 3.38 -10.49 -5.01
C LEU A 55 4.38 -9.76 -4.09
N ILE A 56 4.18 -8.47 -3.80
CA ILE A 56 5.04 -7.70 -2.89
C ILE A 56 5.07 -8.34 -1.49
N VAL A 57 3.90 -8.71 -0.95
CA VAL A 57 3.81 -9.36 0.37
C VAL A 57 4.46 -10.74 0.37
N LEU A 58 4.25 -11.56 -0.67
CA LEU A 58 4.88 -12.88 -0.78
C LEU A 58 6.41 -12.75 -0.84
N THR A 59 6.94 -11.85 -1.67
CA THR A 59 8.39 -11.61 -1.78
C THR A 59 9.00 -11.09 -0.47
N TYR A 60 8.29 -10.23 0.26
CA TYR A 60 8.68 -9.82 1.62
C TYR A 60 8.77 -11.03 2.59
N LEU A 61 7.75 -11.90 2.60
CA LEU A 61 7.71 -13.08 3.47
C LEU A 61 8.74 -14.16 3.12
N ASP A 62 9.15 -14.23 1.85
CA ASP A 62 10.23 -15.10 1.37
C ASP A 62 11.61 -14.61 1.86
N GLY A 63 11.79 -13.29 1.97
CA GLY A 63 12.97 -12.67 2.60
C GLY A 63 13.39 -11.31 2.04
N ASP A 64 12.59 -10.67 1.17
CA ASP A 64 12.90 -9.34 0.64
C ASP A 64 12.71 -8.22 1.67
N GLU A 65 13.72 -8.12 2.54
CA GLU A 65 13.94 -7.02 3.47
C GLU A 65 14.45 -5.73 2.79
N SER A 66 14.26 -5.54 1.48
CA SER A 66 14.44 -4.24 0.81
C SER A 66 13.14 -3.66 0.23
N LEU A 67 12.11 -4.50 0.07
CA LEU A 67 10.92 -4.23 -0.73
C LEU A 67 11.24 -3.90 -2.20
N SER A 68 12.15 -4.64 -2.82
CA SER A 68 12.59 -4.47 -4.21
C SER A 68 11.42 -4.48 -5.22
N VAL A 69 10.43 -5.36 -5.03
CA VAL A 69 9.23 -5.45 -5.89
C VAL A 69 8.32 -4.23 -5.71
N PHE A 70 8.24 -3.65 -4.52
CA PHE A 70 7.52 -2.39 -4.30
C PHE A 70 8.26 -1.22 -4.95
N ALA A 71 9.58 -1.15 -4.76
CA ALA A 71 10.43 -0.10 -5.30
C ALA A 71 10.44 -0.06 -6.85
N SER A 72 10.26 -1.20 -7.53
CA SER A 72 10.16 -1.24 -8.99
C SER A 72 8.89 -0.57 -9.56
N HIS A 73 7.87 -0.33 -8.72
CA HIS A 73 6.67 0.43 -9.10
C HIS A 73 6.85 1.95 -8.90
N ILE A 74 7.98 2.44 -8.37
CA ILE A 74 8.21 3.88 -8.22
C ILE A 74 8.21 4.55 -9.62
N GLY A 75 7.35 5.55 -9.81
CA GLY A 75 7.16 6.23 -11.08
C GLY A 75 6.11 5.60 -12.00
N THR A 76 5.43 4.52 -11.59
CA THR A 76 4.20 4.09 -12.26
C THR A 76 3.02 5.00 -11.84
N THR A 77 1.95 5.02 -12.64
CA THR A 77 0.75 5.83 -12.37
C THR A 77 -0.12 5.25 -11.26
N ASP A 78 -0.01 3.95 -10.99
CA ASP A 78 -0.76 3.20 -9.99
C ASP A 78 0.00 3.04 -8.66
N PHE A 79 1.22 3.57 -8.52
CA PHE A 79 2.10 3.35 -7.36
C PHE A 79 1.43 3.62 -6.00
N LEU A 80 0.64 4.69 -5.88
CA LEU A 80 -0.07 5.03 -4.63
C LEU A 80 -1.19 4.04 -4.30
N LEU A 81 -1.84 3.49 -5.32
CA LEU A 81 -2.84 2.44 -5.18
C LEU A 81 -2.19 1.12 -4.79
N VAL A 82 -1.07 0.76 -5.43
CA VAL A 82 -0.25 -0.39 -5.05
C VAL A 82 0.23 -0.26 -3.59
N PHE A 83 0.71 0.91 -3.16
CA PHE A 83 1.03 1.18 -1.75
C PHE A 83 -0.17 0.93 -0.82
N ALA A 84 -1.33 1.54 -1.12
CA ALA A 84 -2.52 1.44 -0.28
C ALA A 84 -3.02 -0.01 -0.15
N GLN A 85 -3.10 -0.74 -1.26
CA GLN A 85 -3.52 -2.13 -1.29
C GLN A 85 -2.49 -3.05 -0.63
N THR A 86 -1.18 -2.81 -0.79
CA THR A 86 -0.13 -3.60 -0.11
C THR A 86 -0.13 -3.37 1.39
N TRP A 87 -0.28 -2.13 1.84
CA TRP A 87 -0.39 -1.78 3.26
C TRP A 87 -1.65 -2.40 3.87
N ALA A 88 -2.77 -2.39 3.15
CA ALA A 88 -4.02 -3.01 3.57
C ALA A 88 -3.91 -4.53 3.71
N LEU A 89 -3.35 -5.20 2.70
CA LEU A 89 -3.10 -6.63 2.71
C LEU A 89 -2.15 -7.02 3.86
N ALA A 90 -1.12 -6.21 4.11
CA ALA A 90 -0.24 -6.38 5.26
C ALA A 90 -0.99 -6.24 6.61
N ALA A 91 -2.00 -5.35 6.70
CA ALA A 91 -2.85 -5.23 7.88
C ALA A 91 -3.72 -6.48 8.11
N GLN A 92 -4.40 -6.97 7.06
CA GLN A 92 -5.24 -8.18 7.10
C GLN A 92 -4.45 -9.45 7.43
N LEU A 93 -3.16 -9.48 7.09
CA LEU A 93 -2.22 -10.55 7.40
C LEU A 93 -1.49 -10.36 8.75
N ILE A 94 -1.79 -9.29 9.49
CA ILE A 94 -1.15 -8.94 10.77
C ILE A 94 0.38 -8.85 10.64
N LEU A 95 0.83 -8.07 9.64
CA LEU A 95 2.24 -7.81 9.33
C LEU A 95 2.61 -6.33 9.62
N PRO A 96 2.55 -5.86 10.89
CA PRO A 96 2.78 -4.46 11.24
C PRO A 96 4.20 -3.97 10.89
N LYS A 97 5.19 -4.87 10.88
CA LYS A 97 6.55 -4.57 10.42
C LYS A 97 6.58 -4.21 8.93
N LEU A 98 5.80 -4.89 8.09
CA LEU A 98 5.68 -4.58 6.66
C LEU A 98 4.93 -3.26 6.45
N GLN A 99 3.83 -3.03 7.17
CA GLN A 99 3.10 -1.76 7.14
C GLN A 99 4.01 -0.56 7.45
N ASN A 100 4.84 -0.67 8.49
CA ASN A 100 5.81 0.37 8.85
C ASN A 100 6.95 0.48 7.82
N LYS A 101 7.40 -0.63 7.24
CA LYS A 101 8.46 -0.60 6.20
C LYS A 101 8.01 0.06 4.90
N LEU A 102 6.74 -0.14 4.51
CA LEU A 102 6.12 0.57 3.38
C LEU A 102 6.04 2.08 3.64
N ILE A 103 5.66 2.50 4.86
CA ILE A 103 5.65 3.91 5.27
C ILE A 103 7.05 4.52 5.20
N SER A 104 8.07 3.85 5.74
CA SER A 104 9.47 4.30 5.64
C SER A 104 9.96 4.42 4.20
N SER A 105 9.67 3.44 3.34
CA SER A 105 10.06 3.46 1.92
C SER A 105 9.40 4.63 1.17
N MET A 106 8.12 4.90 1.45
CA MET A 106 7.42 6.07 0.93
C MET A 106 7.99 7.39 1.47
N ALA A 107 8.39 7.45 2.74
CA ALA A 107 8.99 8.62 3.35
C ALA A 107 10.38 8.96 2.75
N GLU A 108 11.20 7.95 2.45
CA GLU A 108 12.44 8.16 1.72
C GLU A 108 12.22 8.72 0.31
N LEU A 109 11.20 8.22 -0.40
CA LEU A 109 10.82 8.73 -1.72
C LEU A 109 10.30 10.18 -1.61
N TYR A 110 9.50 10.47 -0.60
CA TYR A 110 9.00 11.82 -0.29
C TYR A 110 10.16 12.81 -0.05
N ILE A 111 11.11 12.46 0.82
CA ILE A 111 12.31 13.28 1.09
C ILE A 111 13.09 13.54 -0.22
N LYS A 112 13.28 12.51 -1.05
CA LYS A 112 13.94 12.64 -2.36
C LYS A 112 13.21 13.55 -3.34
N MET A 113 11.89 13.75 -3.20
CA MET A 113 11.09 14.66 -4.03
C MET A 113 11.01 16.09 -3.49
N VAL A 114 11.00 16.27 -2.17
CA VAL A 114 10.85 17.60 -1.54
C VAL A 114 12.20 18.29 -1.30
N ASP A 115 13.24 17.56 -0.89
CA ASP A 115 14.59 18.10 -0.64
C ASP A 115 15.54 17.93 -1.85
N GLY A 116 15.19 17.08 -2.81
CA GLY A 116 16.09 16.59 -3.84
C GLY A 116 16.03 17.35 -5.17
N ASN A 117 17.21 17.77 -5.66
CA ASN A 117 17.48 18.30 -7.01
C ASN A 117 17.22 17.29 -8.18
N ASN A 118 16.37 16.29 -8.00
CA ASN A 118 16.16 15.19 -8.95
C ASN A 118 15.27 15.58 -10.13
N ARG A 119 15.88 16.16 -11.17
CA ARG A 119 15.23 16.40 -12.48
C ARG A 119 14.71 15.12 -13.16
N GLY A 120 15.14 13.93 -12.72
CA GLY A 120 14.70 12.64 -13.26
C GLY A 120 13.40 12.08 -12.67
N LEU A 121 12.90 12.61 -11.55
CA LEU A 121 11.57 12.29 -11.01
C LEU A 121 10.53 13.26 -11.60
N GLU A 122 10.40 13.26 -12.94
CA GLU A 122 9.47 14.15 -13.67
C GLU A 122 7.99 13.90 -13.30
N LYS A 123 7.67 12.66 -12.88
CA LYS A 123 6.34 12.30 -12.37
C LYS A 123 6.18 12.71 -10.91
N ARG A 124 5.58 13.89 -10.70
CA ARG A 124 4.98 14.26 -9.42
C ARG A 124 3.70 13.47 -9.20
N TYR A 125 3.65 12.69 -8.13
CA TYR A 125 2.41 12.11 -7.61
C TYR A 125 1.40 13.23 -7.28
N THR A 126 0.12 12.96 -7.46
CA THR A 126 -0.90 14.02 -7.49
C THR A 126 -2.28 13.52 -7.06
N ALA A 127 -3.23 14.44 -6.91
CA ALA A 127 -4.64 14.09 -6.78
C ALA A 127 -5.17 13.66 -8.15
N ASP A 128 -5.19 12.34 -8.37
CA ASP A 128 -5.74 11.68 -9.55
C ASP A 128 -6.69 10.53 -9.14
N ALA A 129 -7.32 9.88 -10.12
CA ALA A 129 -8.19 8.73 -9.91
C ALA A 129 -7.53 7.57 -9.15
N ASN A 130 -6.21 7.37 -9.26
CA ASN A 130 -5.51 6.30 -8.54
C ASN A 130 -5.31 6.65 -7.06
N LEU A 131 -5.01 7.91 -6.72
CA LEU A 131 -5.07 8.37 -5.33
C LEU A 131 -6.49 8.25 -4.77
N LYS A 132 -7.51 8.59 -5.57
CA LYS A 132 -8.92 8.47 -5.16
C LYS A 132 -9.27 7.03 -4.82
N HIS A 133 -8.95 6.09 -5.70
CA HIS A 133 -9.13 4.65 -5.46
C HIS A 133 -8.31 4.17 -4.25
N ALA A 134 -7.07 4.63 -4.08
CA ALA A 134 -6.22 4.29 -2.94
C ALA A 134 -6.87 4.68 -1.59
N ILE A 135 -7.39 5.91 -1.50
CA ILE A 135 -8.07 6.41 -0.30
C ILE A 135 -9.41 5.69 -0.08
N GLN A 136 -10.19 5.46 -1.14
CA GLN A 136 -11.45 4.71 -1.05
C GLN A 136 -11.23 3.27 -0.59
N TYR A 137 -10.19 2.61 -1.09
CA TYR A 137 -9.81 1.25 -0.71
C TYR A 137 -9.44 1.17 0.78
N LEU A 138 -8.57 2.07 1.27
CA LEU A 138 -8.22 2.12 2.69
C LEU A 138 -9.45 2.37 3.58
N ARG A 139 -10.36 3.25 3.16
CA ARG A 139 -11.59 3.54 3.91
C ARG A 139 -12.58 2.39 3.94
N HIS A 140 -12.65 1.61 2.87
CA HIS A 140 -13.52 0.43 2.81
C HIS A 140 -13.12 -0.61 3.86
N TYR A 141 -11.82 -0.86 4.03
CA TYR A 141 -11.31 -1.88 4.96
C TYR A 141 -11.09 -1.39 6.39
N PHE A 142 -10.67 -0.13 6.59
CA PHE A 142 -10.18 0.37 7.88
C PHE A 142 -10.95 1.58 8.42
N GLY A 143 -11.95 2.06 7.68
CA GLY A 143 -12.61 3.33 7.97
C GLY A 143 -11.70 4.55 7.75
N PRO A 144 -12.19 5.76 8.07
CA PRO A 144 -11.44 6.98 7.90
C PRO A 144 -10.29 7.11 8.91
N GLN A 145 -9.21 7.79 8.48
CA GLN A 145 -8.03 8.11 9.30
C GLN A 145 -7.12 6.94 9.68
N SER A 146 -7.15 5.83 8.93
CA SER A 146 -6.09 4.82 9.00
C SER A 146 -4.69 5.43 8.77
N GLN A 147 -3.64 4.79 9.27
CA GLN A 147 -2.29 5.38 9.21
C GLN A 147 -1.80 5.60 7.77
N ALA A 148 -2.09 4.67 6.85
CA ALA A 148 -1.82 4.85 5.42
C ALA A 148 -2.65 5.98 4.79
N GLU A 149 -3.91 6.19 5.19
CA GLU A 149 -4.71 7.31 4.68
C GLU A 149 -4.16 8.66 5.18
N ARG A 150 -3.82 8.75 6.47
CA ARG A 150 -3.19 9.93 7.06
C ARG A 150 -1.86 10.23 6.37
N PHE A 151 -1.06 9.20 6.08
CA PHE A 151 0.20 9.33 5.35
C PHE A 151 -0.02 9.82 3.92
N LEU A 152 -0.91 9.20 3.13
CA LEU A 152 -1.18 9.59 1.74
C LEU A 152 -1.71 11.03 1.62
N ILE A 153 -2.58 11.45 2.54
CA ILE A 153 -3.07 12.83 2.62
C ILE A 153 -1.91 13.79 2.82
N CYS A 154 -1.02 13.52 3.77
CA CYS A 154 0.15 14.37 4.02
C CYS A 154 1.14 14.37 2.84
N PHE A 155 1.42 13.19 2.29
CA PHE A 155 2.32 13.01 1.15
C PHE A 155 1.87 13.86 -0.04
N ILE A 156 0.60 13.75 -0.44
CA ILE A 156 0.06 14.49 -1.59
C ILE A 156 -0.10 15.99 -1.31
N ALA A 157 -0.56 16.34 -0.11
CA ALA A 157 -0.69 17.74 0.30
C ALA A 157 0.63 18.50 0.23
N ARG A 158 1.74 17.84 0.58
CA ARG A 158 3.07 18.46 0.66
C ARG A 158 3.95 18.28 -0.59
N THR A 159 3.66 17.30 -1.46
CA THR A 159 4.32 17.19 -2.79
C THR A 159 3.66 18.03 -3.87
N ALA A 160 2.46 18.57 -3.63
CA ALA A 160 1.77 19.43 -4.60
C ALA A 160 2.52 20.76 -4.79
N PRO A 161 2.84 21.18 -6.03
CA PRO A 161 3.65 22.37 -6.27
C PRO A 161 2.88 23.68 -6.04
N LEU A 162 1.55 23.67 -6.21
CA LEU A 162 0.67 24.84 -6.06
C LEU A 162 -0.67 24.41 -5.47
N GLY A 163 -1.10 25.09 -4.41
CA GLY A 163 -2.38 24.80 -3.74
C GLY A 163 -3.60 24.95 -4.65
N CYS A 164 -3.58 25.88 -5.61
CA CYS A 164 -4.68 26.05 -6.58
C CYS A 164 -4.75 24.93 -7.63
N GLU A 165 -3.62 24.32 -8.00
CA GLU A 165 -3.61 23.13 -8.87
C GLU A 165 -4.13 21.90 -8.16
N LEU A 166 -3.78 21.75 -6.87
CA LEU A 166 -4.27 20.69 -6.00
C LEU A 166 -5.79 20.79 -5.81
N ASP A 167 -6.29 21.97 -5.46
CA ASP A 167 -7.73 22.27 -5.29
C ASP A 167 -8.52 21.94 -6.57
N ARG A 168 -8.04 22.41 -7.73
CA ARG A 168 -8.67 22.12 -9.03
C ARG A 168 -8.72 20.61 -9.33
N ARG A 169 -7.66 19.86 -9.00
CA ARG A 169 -7.60 18.40 -9.21
C ARG A 169 -8.53 17.64 -8.26
N LEU A 170 -8.56 18.02 -6.98
CA LEU A 170 -9.47 17.43 -5.99
C LEU A 170 -10.94 17.60 -6.44
N ALA A 171 -11.29 18.77 -6.96
CA ALA A 171 -12.59 19.05 -7.54
C ALA A 171 -12.87 18.26 -8.82
N SER A 172 -11.93 18.17 -9.77
CA SER A 172 -12.15 17.47 -11.05
C SER A 172 -12.28 15.95 -10.90
N GLU A 173 -11.51 15.35 -9.99
CA GLU A 173 -11.57 13.91 -9.73
C GLU A 173 -12.77 13.53 -8.82
N GLY A 174 -13.44 14.51 -8.21
CA GLY A 174 -14.58 14.28 -7.31
C GLY A 174 -14.20 13.46 -6.08
N PHE A 175 -13.18 13.91 -5.35
CA PHE A 175 -12.90 13.42 -4.00
C PHE A 175 -14.02 13.83 -3.03
N GLY A 176 -14.21 13.07 -1.94
CA GLY A 176 -15.18 13.44 -0.90
C GLY A 176 -14.73 14.69 -0.13
N ASP A 177 -15.68 15.55 0.25
CA ASP A 177 -15.41 16.86 0.87
C ASP A 177 -14.46 16.77 2.07
N ASP A 178 -14.58 15.74 2.91
CA ASP A 178 -13.74 15.56 4.09
C ASP A 178 -12.27 15.25 3.74
N ILE A 179 -12.02 14.54 2.63
CA ILE A 179 -10.68 14.32 2.08
C ILE A 179 -10.15 15.61 1.46
N CYS A 180 -10.96 16.33 0.67
CA CYS A 180 -10.60 17.61 0.09
C CYS A 180 -10.16 18.60 1.17
N VAL A 181 -10.97 18.76 2.21
CA VAL A 181 -10.67 19.62 3.37
C VAL A 181 -9.37 19.20 4.06
N ARG A 182 -9.16 17.90 4.33
CA ARG A 182 -7.95 17.44 5.03
C ARG A 182 -6.67 17.61 4.20
N ILE A 183 -6.71 17.32 2.90
CA ILE A 183 -5.59 17.54 1.98
C ILE A 183 -5.28 19.05 1.90
N MET A 184 -6.30 19.90 1.76
CA MET A 184 -6.10 21.34 1.64
C MET A 184 -5.68 22.02 2.95
N LEU A 185 -6.12 21.51 4.11
CA LEU A 185 -5.63 21.97 5.43
C LEU A 185 -4.15 21.63 5.61
N GLU A 186 -3.73 20.41 5.27
CA GLU A 186 -2.32 19.99 5.38
C GLU A 186 -1.44 20.75 4.38
N ALA A 187 -1.91 20.96 3.14
CA ALA A 187 -1.18 21.70 2.11
C ALA A 187 -1.00 23.19 2.46
N ARG A 188 -1.90 23.76 3.27
CA ARG A 188 -1.84 25.14 3.78
C ARG A 188 -1.18 25.24 5.16
N SER A 189 -0.76 24.12 5.75
CA SER A 189 -0.18 24.10 7.09
C SER A 189 1.25 24.64 7.10
N TYR A 190 1.49 25.68 7.90
CA TYR A 190 2.85 26.16 8.21
C TYR A 190 3.54 25.34 9.31
N GLY A 191 2.89 24.28 9.81
CA GLY A 191 3.47 23.37 10.79
C GLY A 191 4.58 22.49 10.22
N GLU A 192 5.46 22.02 11.12
CA GLU A 192 6.55 21.09 10.85
C GLU A 192 6.08 19.86 10.03
N ASP A 193 6.86 19.49 9.01
CA ASP A 193 6.58 18.36 8.13
C ASP A 193 6.63 17.03 8.90
N PRO A 194 5.49 16.35 9.10
CA PRO A 194 5.45 15.15 9.93
C PRO A 194 6.09 13.94 9.24
N ILE A 195 6.22 13.92 7.90
CA ILE A 195 6.89 12.82 7.19
C ILE A 195 8.40 12.91 7.42
N LYS A 196 8.97 14.13 7.42
CA LYS A 196 10.41 14.34 7.68
C LYS A 196 10.78 14.20 9.15
N HIS A 197 9.98 14.80 10.05
CA HIS A 197 10.40 15.03 11.44
C HIS A 197 9.72 14.10 12.45
N ARG A 198 8.56 13.51 12.11
CA ARG A 198 7.71 12.77 13.06
C ARG A 198 7.07 11.52 12.45
N LEU A 199 7.79 10.81 11.58
CA LEU A 199 7.27 9.67 10.79
C LEU A 199 6.50 8.61 11.61
N SER A 200 6.88 8.42 12.87
CA SER A 200 6.20 7.50 13.81
C SER A 200 4.70 7.79 14.00
N VAL A 201 4.20 9.00 13.72
CA VAL A 201 2.75 9.28 13.77
C VAL A 201 1.94 8.51 12.71
N PHE A 202 2.61 7.95 11.70
CA PHE A 202 2.05 7.12 10.64
C PHE A 202 2.41 5.64 10.78
N HIS A 203 3.09 5.24 11.85
CA HIS A 203 3.37 3.83 12.12
C HIS A 203 2.21 3.16 12.85
N VAL A 204 2.04 1.87 12.61
CA VAL A 204 1.22 0.97 13.44
C VAL A 204 2.06 0.46 14.61
N ASP A 205 1.41 0.18 15.74
CA ASP A 205 2.07 -0.53 16.84
C ASP A 205 2.38 -1.97 16.39
N VAL A 206 3.59 -2.42 16.72
CA VAL A 206 4.08 -3.77 16.42
C VAL A 206 3.79 -4.74 17.58
N SER A 207 3.59 -4.21 18.78
CA SER A 207 3.28 -4.98 20.00
C SER A 207 1.78 -5.20 20.17
N ASP A 208 0.94 -4.28 19.68
CA ASP A 208 -0.52 -4.39 19.67
C ASP A 208 -1.07 -4.07 18.26
N PRO A 209 -0.87 -4.97 17.28
CA PRO A 209 -1.36 -4.76 15.93
C PRO A 209 -2.89 -4.92 15.87
N GLN A 210 -3.57 -3.88 15.38
CA GLN A 210 -5.02 -3.87 15.23
C GLN A 210 -5.49 -5.07 14.37
N TRP A 211 -6.42 -5.85 14.90
CA TRP A 211 -6.98 -7.01 14.20
C TRP A 211 -8.00 -6.60 13.15
N TRP A 212 -7.95 -7.27 12.00
CA TRP A 212 -8.83 -7.05 10.86
C TRP A 212 -9.40 -8.38 10.36
N PRO A 213 -10.56 -8.38 9.66
CA PRO A 213 -11.12 -9.59 9.09
C PRO A 213 -10.10 -10.33 8.20
N PRO A 214 -10.04 -11.68 8.26
CA PRO A 214 -9.12 -12.47 7.46
C PRO A 214 -9.43 -12.33 5.95
N LEU A 215 -8.44 -12.65 5.11
CA LEU A 215 -8.54 -12.59 3.64
C LEU A 215 -9.59 -13.54 3.03
N TYR A 216 -10.11 -14.47 3.83
CA TYR A 216 -11.06 -15.50 3.43
C TYR A 216 -11.98 -15.83 4.61
N VAL A 217 -13.26 -16.02 4.33
CA VAL A 217 -14.32 -16.44 5.27
C VAL A 217 -15.07 -17.62 4.66
#